data_AF-A0A929B1I3-F1
#
_entry.id   AF-A0A929B1I3-F1
#
_cell.length_a   1.000
_cell.length_b   1.000
_cell.length_c   1.000
_cell.angle_alpha   90.00
_cell.angle_beta   90.00
_cell.angle_gamma   90.00
#
_symmetry.space_group_name_H-M   'P 1'
#
loop_
_entity.id
_entity.type
_entity.pdbx_description
1 polymer ?
#
loop_
_entity_poly.entity_id
_entity_poly.type
_entity_poly.pdbx_seq_one_letter_code
_entity_poly.pdbx_strand_id
1 'polypeptide(L)'
;MRLKHYSYKTEKSYINWIKRYIIFHNKRHPKEMGGREIEEFLTYLAVEENVAASTQNQALNAILFLYKEVLKQELDLQIEKNVNIFFNLLTK
;
A
#
# COMPACT_ATOMS: atom_id res chain seq x y z
N MET A 1 -15.78 6.42 8.23
CA MET A 1 -15.21 5.15 8.73
C MET A 1 -14.25 5.54 9.85
N ARG A 2 -14.57 5.25 11.12
CA ARG A 2 -13.65 5.44 12.26
C ARG A 2 -12.81 4.18 12.40
N LEU A 3 -11.53 4.26 12.05
CA LEU A 3 -10.58 3.16 12.12
C LEU A 3 -9.95 3.14 13.50
N LYS A 4 -10.47 2.28 14.39
CA LYS A 4 -9.82 1.80 15.63
C LYS A 4 -8.70 2.72 16.18
N HIS A 5 -9.06 3.87 16.74
CA HIS A 5 -8.16 4.78 17.47
C HIS A 5 -7.01 5.42 16.66
N TYR A 6 -7.00 5.33 15.32
CA TYR A 6 -6.06 6.12 14.53
C TYR A 6 -6.43 7.60 14.58
N SER A 7 -5.40 8.45 14.54
CA SER A 7 -5.64 9.89 14.41
C SER A 7 -6.40 10.18 13.11
N TYR A 8 -7.28 11.20 13.12
CA TYR A 8 -8.01 11.62 11.92
C TYR A 8 -7.09 11.87 10.71
N LYS A 9 -5.88 12.38 10.96
CA LYS A 9 -4.86 12.61 9.94
C LYS A 9 -4.36 11.30 9.33
N THR A 10 -4.14 10.28 10.15
CA THR A 10 -3.72 8.94 9.70
C THR A 10 -4.82 8.27 8.88
N GLU A 11 -6.09 8.35 9.33
CA GLU A 11 -7.23 7.82 8.57
C GLU A 11 -7.33 8.46 7.19
N LYS A 12 -7.23 9.79 7.11
CA LYS A 12 -7.29 10.52 5.84
C LYS A 12 -6.14 10.14 4.90
N SER A 13 -4.93 9.99 5.44
CA SER A 13 -3.77 9.54 4.67
C SER A 13 -4.00 8.13 4.10
N TYR A 14 -4.50 7.20 4.92
CA TYR A 14 -4.74 5.81 4.50
C TYR A 14 -5.81 5.73 3.42
N ILE A 15 -6.93 6.45 3.60
CA ILE A 15 -8.00 6.53 2.60
C ILE A 15 -7.44 7.07 1.28
N ASN A 16 -6.55 8.06 1.31
CA ASN A 16 -5.95 8.62 0.11
C ASN A 16 -5.07 7.58 -0.61
N TRP A 17 -4.22 6.86 0.11
CA TRP A 17 -3.38 5.81 -0.48
C TRP A 17 -4.19 4.65 -1.05
N ILE A 18 -5.21 4.19 -0.33
CA ILE A 18 -6.13 3.16 -0.81
C ILE A 18 -6.83 3.60 -2.10
N LYS A 19 -7.31 4.85 -2.15
CA LYS A 19 -7.93 5.39 -3.37
C LYS A 19 -6.95 5.44 -4.53
N ARG A 20 -5.73 5.94 -4.32
CA ARG A 20 -4.69 5.98 -5.36
C ARG A 20 -4.36 4.59 -5.89
N TYR A 21 -4.20 3.60 -5.00
CA TYR A 21 -3.97 2.21 -5.36
C TYR A 21 -5.09 1.65 -6.25
N ILE A 22 -6.36 1.86 -5.87
CA ILE A 22 -7.51 1.40 -6.65
C ILE A 22 -7.57 2.09 -8.01
N ILE A 23 -7.32 3.40 -8.07
CA ILE A 23 -7.35 4.18 -9.32
C ILE A 23 -6.21 3.75 -10.26
N PHE A 24 -5.00 3.54 -9.72
CA PHE A 24 -3.86 3.04 -10.48
C PHE A 24 -4.17 1.70 -11.16
N HIS A 25 -4.89 0.82 -10.47
CA HIS A 25 -5.35 -0.46 -11.00
C HIS A 25 -6.70 -0.38 -11.72
N ASN A 26 -7.02 0.76 -12.36
CA ASN A 26 -8.22 0.96 -13.18
C ASN A 26 -9.54 0.63 -12.46
N LYS A 27 -9.60 0.92 -11.16
CA LYS A 27 -10.76 0.61 -10.28
C LYS A 27 -11.07 -0.87 -10.14
N ARG A 28 -10.11 -1.76 -10.45
CA ARG A 28 -10.21 -3.19 -10.15
C ARG A 28 -10.40 -3.38 -8.65
N HIS A 29 -11.28 -4.32 -8.29
CA HIS A 29 -11.62 -4.53 -6.89
C HIS A 29 -10.43 -5.15 -6.13
N PRO A 30 -9.98 -4.59 -4.99
CA PRO A 30 -8.81 -5.09 -4.24
C PRO A 30 -8.84 -6.55 -3.83
N LYS A 31 -10.02 -7.16 -3.64
CA LYS A 31 -10.14 -8.61 -3.38
C LYS A 31 -9.64 -9.49 -4.53
N GLU A 32 -9.58 -8.96 -5.74
CA GLU A 32 -9.10 -9.68 -6.93
C GLU A 32 -7.60 -9.43 -7.18
N MET A 33 -6.95 -8.70 -6.29
CA MET A 33 -5.55 -8.28 -6.40
C MET A 33 -4.75 -8.84 -5.22
N GLY A 34 -3.43 -8.79 -5.31
CA GLY A 34 -2.54 -9.29 -4.27
C GLY A 34 -1.16 -8.66 -4.34
N GLY A 35 -0.15 -9.44 -3.97
CA GLY A 35 1.23 -8.96 -3.85
C GLY A 35 1.78 -8.29 -5.08
N ARG A 36 1.50 -8.86 -6.26
CA ARG A 36 1.98 -8.33 -7.53
C ARG A 36 1.50 -6.91 -7.77
N GLU A 37 0.21 -6.66 -7.58
CA GLU A 37 -0.38 -5.33 -7.77
C GLU A 37 0.10 -4.32 -6.71
N ILE A 38 0.41 -4.80 -5.50
CA ILE A 38 1.03 -3.98 -4.45
C ILE A 38 2.44 -3.58 -4.88
N GLU A 39 3.26 -4.52 -5.33
CA GLU A 39 4.63 -4.27 -5.79
C GLU A 39 4.68 -3.33 -7.00
N GLU A 40 3.81 -3.55 -8.00
CA GLU A 40 3.66 -2.66 -9.17
C GLU A 40 3.34 -1.22 -8.74
N PHE A 41 2.38 -1.05 -7.83
CA PHE A 41 1.99 0.28 -7.35
C PHE A 41 3.11 0.95 -6.56
N LEU A 42 3.78 0.23 -5.67
CA LEU A 42 4.90 0.79 -4.89
C LEU A 42 6.07 1.13 -5.80
N THR A 43 6.36 0.32 -6.82
CA THR A 43 7.41 0.62 -7.82
C THR A 43 7.08 1.88 -8.59
N TYR A 44 5.83 2.03 -9.06
CA TYR A 44 5.35 3.28 -9.69
C TYR A 44 5.58 4.49 -8.77
N LEU A 45 5.25 4.39 -7.49
CA LEU A 45 5.46 5.49 -6.54
C LEU A 45 6.94 5.87 -6.41
N ALA A 46 7.85 4.90 -6.41
CA ALA A 46 9.28 5.16 -6.27
C ALA A 46 9.90 5.72 -7.55
N VAL A 47 9.58 5.13 -8.71
CA VAL A 47 10.26 5.41 -9.98
C VAL A 47 9.63 6.58 -10.72
N GLU A 48 8.30 6.57 -10.86
CA GLU A 48 7.60 7.58 -11.65
C GLU A 48 7.27 8.82 -10.79
N GLU A 49 6.72 8.59 -9.60
CA GLU A 49 6.31 9.69 -8.70
C GLU A 49 7.46 10.19 -7.81
N ASN A 50 8.61 9.52 -7.83
CA ASN A 50 9.81 9.89 -7.07
C ASN A 50 9.53 10.16 -5.58
N VAL A 51 8.60 9.40 -4.97
CA VAL A 51 8.25 9.63 -3.56
C VAL A 51 9.33 9.08 -2.64
N ALA A 52 9.57 9.78 -1.52
CA ALA A 52 10.49 9.30 -0.50
C ALA A 52 10.08 7.93 0.08
N ALA A 53 11.05 7.14 0.51
CA ALA A 53 10.82 5.81 1.09
C ALA A 53 9.83 5.81 2.27
N SER A 54 9.87 6.85 3.12
CA SER A 54 8.91 7.00 4.23
C SER A 54 7.47 7.25 3.76
N THR A 55 7.29 7.86 2.59
CA THR A 55 5.99 8.05 1.95
C THR A 55 5.48 6.75 1.32
N GLN A 56 6.37 6.00 0.66
CA GLN A 56 6.05 4.69 0.09
C GLN A 56 5.72 3.66 1.20
N ASN A 57 6.38 3.73 2.36
CA ASN A 57 6.01 2.96 3.55
C ASN A 57 4.62 3.31 4.11
N GLN A 58 4.22 4.59 4.07
CA GLN A 58 2.85 4.97 4.44
C GLN A 58 1.82 4.39 3.47
N ALA A 59 2.14 4.37 2.17
CA ALA A 59 1.29 3.76 1.16
C ALA A 59 1.15 2.24 1.38
N LEU A 60 2.26 1.53 1.60
CA LEU A 60 2.24 0.09 1.91
C LEU A 60 1.39 -0.19 3.14
N ASN A 61 1.62 0.51 4.26
CA ASN A 61 0.87 0.29 5.49
C ASN A 61 -0.64 0.52 5.31
N ALA A 62 -1.03 1.53 4.52
CA ALA A 62 -2.43 1.76 4.19
C ALA A 62 -3.05 0.62 3.39
N ILE A 63 -2.29 0.01 2.47
CA ILE A 63 -2.76 -1.11 1.65
C ILE A 63 -2.82 -2.39 2.50
N LEU A 64 -1.80 -2.70 3.30
CA LEU A 64 -1.84 -3.84 4.23
C LEU A 64 -3.02 -3.72 5.21
N PHE A 65 -3.28 -2.51 5.70
CA PHE A 65 -4.44 -2.20 6.51
C PHE A 65 -5.76 -2.51 5.78
N LEU A 66 -5.89 -2.14 4.51
CA LEU A 66 -7.07 -2.46 3.69
C LEU A 66 -7.32 -3.97 3.64
N TYR A 67 -6.32 -4.77 3.29
CA TYR A 67 -6.47 -6.21 3.17
C TYR A 67 -6.79 -6.87 4.52
N LYS A 68 -6.03 -6.52 5.56
CA LYS A 68 -6.17 -7.12 6.89
C LYS A 68 -7.44 -6.69 7.62
N GLU A 69 -7.73 -5.40 7.68
CA GLU A 69 -8.78 -4.87 8.55
C GLU A 69 -10.13 -4.71 7.84
N VAL A 70 -10.13 -4.43 6.53
CA VAL A 70 -11.36 -4.17 5.77
C VAL A 70 -11.80 -5.40 5.00
N LEU A 71 -10.89 -6.02 4.23
CA LEU A 71 -11.23 -7.18 3.40
C LEU A 71 -11.19 -8.49 4.17
N LYS A 72 -10.53 -8.51 5.35
CA LYS A 72 -10.30 -9.71 6.16
C LYS A 72 -9.62 -10.82 5.36
N GLN A 73 -8.67 -10.43 4.51
CA GLN A 73 -7.92 -11.31 3.63
C GLN A 73 -6.45 -11.30 4.04
N GLU A 74 -5.88 -12.49 4.23
CA GLU A 74 -4.44 -12.63 4.43
C GLU A 74 -3.71 -12.48 3.09
N LEU A 75 -2.73 -11.59 3.07
CA LEU A 75 -1.73 -11.52 1.99
C LEU A 75 -0.59 -12.47 2.33
N ASP A 76 -0.02 -13.12 1.31
CA ASP A 76 1.11 -14.00 1.50
C ASP A 76 2.32 -13.24 2.11
N LEU A 77 2.85 -13.77 3.22
CA LEU A 77 3.91 -13.17 4.04
C LEU A 77 5.24 -12.96 3.28
N GLN A 78 5.40 -13.61 2.12
CA GLN A 78 6.54 -13.37 1.23
C GLN A 78 6.58 -11.94 0.67
N ILE A 79 5.42 -11.32 0.48
CA ILE A 79 5.29 -9.98 -0.10
C ILE A 79 5.88 -8.93 0.85
N GLU A 80 5.63 -9.06 2.16
CA GLU A 80 6.19 -8.15 3.17
C GLU A 80 7.72 -8.17 3.19
N LYS A 81 8.34 -9.33 2.91
CA LYS A 81 9.81 -9.47 2.85
C LYS A 81 10.39 -8.90 1.57
N ASN A 82 9.81 -9.23 0.41
CA ASN A 82 10.31 -8.79 -0.89
C ASN A 82 10.19 -7.29 -1.07
N VAL A 83 9.07 -6.71 -0.61
CA VAL A 83 8.86 -5.27 -0.66
C VAL A 83 9.89 -4.55 0.22
N ASN A 84 10.17 -5.02 1.44
CA ASN A 84 11.23 -4.47 2.31
C ASN A 84 12.65 -4.61 1.73
N ILE A 85 12.93 -5.67 0.98
CA ILE A 85 14.21 -5.85 0.28
C ILE A 85 14.31 -4.86 -0.89
N PHE A 86 13.25 -4.72 -1.69
CA PHE A 86 13.19 -3.78 -2.81
C PHE A 86 13.31 -2.32 -2.36
N PHE A 87 12.67 -1.98 -1.23
CA PHE A 87 12.81 -0.69 -0.56
C PHE A 87 14.27 -0.34 -0.23
N ASN A 88 15.04 -1.29 0.30
CA ASN A 88 16.45 -1.06 0.65
C ASN A 88 17.36 -0.92 -0.59
N LEU A 89 16.97 -1.53 -1.72
CA LEU A 89 17.73 -1.49 -2.97
C LEU A 89 17.52 -0.20 -3.76
N LEU A 90 16.35 0.43 -3.65
CA LEU A 90 16.05 1.73 -4.31
C LEU A 90 16.51 2.95 -3.51
N THR A 91 17.03 2.76 -2.29
CA THR A 91 17.51 3.84 -1.40
C THR A 91 19.05 3.98 -1.35
N LYS A 92 19.79 3.28 -2.24
CA LYS A 92 21.25 3.38 -2.38
C LYS A 92 21.66 4.01 -3.69
#